data_AF-A0A416G6C7-F1
#
_entry.id   AF-A0A416G6C7-F1
#
_cell.length_a   1.000
_cell.length_b   1.000
_cell.length_c   1.000
_cell.angle_alpha   90.00
_cell.angle_beta   90.00
_cell.angle_gamma   90.00
#
_symmetry.space_group_name_H-M   'P 1'
#
loop_
_entity.id
_entity.type
_entity.pdbx_description
1 polymer ?
#
loop_
_entity_poly.entity_id
_entity_poly.type
_entity_poly.pdbx_seq_one_letter_code
_entity_poly.pdbx_strand_id
1 'polypeptide(L)'
;MWIEGLEQTGLNWTVEDFCKCEIKADSSTNTHQENEFNSANELQDKPEVICFCEDKIDEEKHKGDKCILKIFGKPLKSGDFTIKLCYKHYGWIEGEPISYINIPIAFNPDPRTLWKNIPTPEKSLFYKPDSECEYIKIEESPETGPRKDIVAASQRGRSHAQDGKARDDHFKIHHCDESDWYILAVADGAGSAKYSRQGSRIACDTVVEYCVNKLKDSTELEDAIRAYKTAEDEESSRKQMANVIYSIVGNAAFSAHKTIKEQAKQTANDIPGVSIKDFATTLMFSICKKFDFGWFVASYWVGDGAMCIFNKEKGTFKLLGIPDEGEFSGQTRFLTMPEIFNGGKAIMDRLRFSIEEDFTALFLMTDGISDPMFETENNLNSFNKWAEFWNKLKTGFPDDEISGVDLKDDNEESKDQLLKWMDFWSPGNHDDRTLVILY
;
A
#
# COMPACT_ATOMS: atom_id res chain seq x y z
N MET A 1 46.92 -11.42 10.46
CA MET A 1 45.79 -12.09 9.80
C MET A 1 45.33 -11.21 8.66
N TRP A 2 44.89 -11.78 7.54
CA TRP A 2 44.31 -11.04 6.41
C TRP A 2 43.33 -11.92 5.65
N ILE A 3 42.58 -11.32 4.72
CA ILE A 3 41.60 -12.04 3.91
C ILE A 3 41.97 -12.03 2.44
N GLU A 4 41.84 -13.19 1.80
CA GLU A 4 41.92 -13.38 0.36
C GLU A 4 40.57 -13.86 -0.19
N GLY A 5 40.29 -13.55 -1.47
CA GLY A 5 39.07 -13.99 -2.16
C GLY A 5 37.85 -13.06 -2.04
N LEU A 6 37.97 -11.96 -1.29
CA LEU A 6 36.92 -10.92 -1.18
C LEU A 6 36.79 -10.02 -2.42
N GLU A 7 37.85 -9.90 -3.23
CA GLU A 7 37.87 -8.96 -4.36
C GLU A 7 36.76 -9.22 -5.40
N GLN A 8 36.35 -10.48 -5.53
CA GLN A 8 35.33 -10.89 -6.50
C GLN A 8 33.89 -10.58 -6.04
N THR A 9 33.71 -10.30 -4.75
CA THR A 9 32.39 -10.05 -4.14
C THR A 9 32.07 -8.56 -4.07
N GLY A 10 33.08 -7.68 -4.15
CA GLY A 10 32.92 -6.23 -3.98
C GLY A 10 32.84 -5.78 -2.51
N LEU A 11 33.12 -6.69 -1.57
CA LEU A 11 33.14 -6.41 -0.14
C LEU A 11 34.54 -6.01 0.34
N ASN A 12 34.57 -5.23 1.42
CA ASN A 12 35.79 -4.78 2.09
C ASN A 12 35.93 -5.46 3.46
N TRP A 13 37.12 -5.38 4.05
CA TRP A 13 37.35 -5.89 5.39
C TRP A 13 38.30 -5.01 6.21
N THR A 14 38.15 -5.05 7.53
CA THR A 14 39.02 -4.40 8.52
C THR A 14 39.32 -5.34 9.69
N VAL A 15 40.37 -4.99 10.44
CA VAL A 15 40.74 -5.64 11.70
C VAL A 15 40.64 -4.61 12.82
N GLU A 16 39.94 -4.95 13.89
CA GLU A 16 39.80 -4.11 15.09
C GLU A 16 40.42 -4.84 16.29
N ASP A 17 41.32 -4.15 16.99
CA ASP A 17 41.95 -4.64 18.23
C ASP A 17 41.05 -4.31 19.44
N PHE A 18 40.78 -5.29 20.29
CA PHE A 18 39.96 -5.11 21.49
C PHE A 18 40.74 -4.36 22.58
N CYS A 19 40.68 -3.03 22.63
CA CYS A 19 41.14 -2.30 23.82
C CYS A 19 40.14 -2.51 24.97
N LYS A 20 40.62 -3.08 26.09
CA LYS A 20 39.91 -3.35 27.35
C LYS A 20 38.87 -2.28 27.70
N CYS A 21 37.58 -2.60 27.56
CA CYS A 21 36.56 -1.98 28.43
C CYS A 21 36.72 -2.58 29.82
N GLU A 22 37.02 -1.74 30.81
CA GLU A 22 37.02 -2.12 32.22
C GLU A 22 35.63 -2.61 32.63
N ILE A 23 35.48 -3.93 32.76
CA ILE A 23 34.34 -4.52 33.45
C ILE A 23 34.61 -4.35 34.95
N LYS A 24 33.90 -3.42 35.60
CA LYS A 24 33.74 -3.44 37.05
C LYS A 24 33.00 -4.74 37.40
N ALA A 25 33.69 -5.64 38.09
CA ALA A 25 33.08 -6.83 38.64
C ALA A 25 32.13 -6.42 39.77
N ASP A 26 30.82 -6.56 39.55
CA ASP A 26 29.88 -6.76 40.64
C ASP A 26 29.61 -8.25 40.79
N SER A 27 29.93 -8.75 41.96
CA SER A 27 29.75 -10.12 42.39
C SER A 27 28.28 -10.39 42.74
N SER A 28 27.61 -11.29 42.03
CA SER A 28 26.65 -12.21 42.67
C SER A 28 26.12 -13.29 41.72
N THR A 29 26.32 -14.53 42.17
CA THR A 29 25.42 -15.71 42.11
C THR A 29 25.16 -16.43 40.79
N ASN A 30 25.71 -17.66 40.76
CA ASN A 30 25.25 -18.87 40.09
C ASN A 30 23.72 -18.98 39.92
N THR A 31 23.29 -19.50 38.76
CA THR A 31 22.47 -20.72 38.68
C THR A 31 22.50 -21.30 37.28
N HIS A 32 22.68 -22.62 37.20
CA HIS A 32 22.48 -23.46 36.02
C HIS A 32 21.04 -23.35 35.49
N GLN A 33 20.85 -23.33 34.17
CA GLN A 33 19.65 -23.84 33.52
C GLN A 33 19.92 -24.29 32.07
N GLU A 34 19.25 -25.38 31.72
CA GLU A 34 19.42 -26.22 30.55
C GLU A 34 18.88 -25.58 29.25
N ASN A 35 19.40 -26.08 28.13
CA ASN A 35 18.97 -25.74 26.77
C ASN A 35 17.54 -26.21 26.49
N GLU A 36 16.67 -25.29 26.04
CA GLU A 36 15.51 -25.60 25.21
C GLU A 36 15.58 -24.79 23.92
N PHE A 37 15.43 -25.50 22.80
CA PHE A 37 15.23 -24.97 21.45
C PHE A 37 13.94 -24.14 21.40
N ASN A 38 13.99 -22.94 20.84
CA ASN A 38 12.83 -22.36 20.17
C ASN A 38 13.25 -21.47 18.99
N SER A 39 12.61 -21.75 17.87
CA SER A 39 12.67 -21.07 16.58
C SER A 39 12.06 -19.67 16.63
N ALA A 40 12.74 -18.68 16.06
CA ALA A 40 12.13 -17.46 15.57
C ALA A 40 12.91 -16.95 14.35
N ASN A 41 12.28 -17.02 13.18
CA ASN A 41 12.68 -16.33 11.96
C ASN A 41 12.27 -14.87 12.10
N GLU A 42 13.25 -13.96 12.17
CA GLU A 42 13.12 -12.55 11.82
C GLU A 42 14.53 -11.96 11.81
N LEU A 43 15.11 -11.77 10.62
CA LEU A 43 16.35 -11.00 10.44
C LEU A 43 16.13 -9.96 9.35
N GLN A 44 15.83 -8.76 9.86
CA GLN A 44 15.73 -7.49 9.18
C GLN A 44 17.14 -6.99 8.81
N ASP A 45 17.27 -6.35 7.64
CA ASP A 45 18.48 -5.74 7.09
C ASP A 45 19.30 -4.93 8.13
N LYS A 46 20.26 -5.60 8.75
CA LYS A 46 21.38 -4.99 9.46
C LYS A 46 22.65 -5.61 8.90
N PRO A 47 23.77 -4.88 8.79
CA PRO A 47 25.04 -5.48 8.41
C PRO A 47 25.35 -6.58 9.41
N GLU A 48 25.27 -7.84 8.96
CA GLU A 48 25.63 -9.00 9.77
C GLU A 48 27.10 -8.89 10.15
N VAL A 49 27.36 -8.58 11.41
CA VAL A 49 28.71 -8.72 11.99
C VAL A 49 28.86 -10.18 12.37
N ILE A 50 29.42 -10.98 11.47
CA ILE A 50 29.78 -12.37 11.77
C ILE A 50 31.04 -12.36 12.66
N CYS A 51 30.84 -12.49 13.97
CA CYS A 51 31.93 -12.69 14.92
C CYS A 51 32.27 -14.18 15.04
N PHE A 52 33.47 -14.57 14.63
CA PHE A 52 34.00 -15.91 14.90
C PHE A 52 34.67 -15.92 16.27
N CYS A 53 34.08 -16.61 17.25
CA CYS A 53 34.73 -17.00 18.49
C CYS A 53 34.73 -18.53 18.58
N GLU A 54 35.91 -19.16 18.53
CA GLU A 54 36.05 -20.57 18.91
C GLU A 54 36.12 -20.66 20.44
N ASP A 55 35.05 -21.16 21.05
CA ASP A 55 35.06 -21.60 22.45
C ASP A 55 35.62 -23.03 22.52
N LYS A 56 36.96 -23.11 22.67
CA LYS A 56 37.68 -24.17 23.39
C LYS A 56 39.16 -23.79 23.49
N ILE A 57 39.44 -22.83 24.35
CA ILE A 57 40.82 -22.57 24.81
C ILE A 57 40.84 -22.97 26.28
N ASP A 58 41.69 -23.95 26.61
CA ASP A 58 42.04 -24.34 27.98
C ASP A 58 42.25 -23.08 28.84
N GLU A 59 41.45 -22.94 29.90
CA GLU A 59 41.31 -21.71 30.68
C GLU A 59 42.56 -21.25 31.45
N GLU A 60 43.72 -21.90 31.32
CA GLU A 60 44.88 -21.57 32.17
C GLU A 60 46.11 -20.93 31.51
N LYS A 61 46.19 -20.65 30.19
CA LYS A 61 47.44 -20.03 29.66
C LYS A 61 47.39 -18.91 28.61
N HIS A 62 46.25 -18.46 28.08
CA HIS A 62 46.28 -17.37 27.10
C HIS A 62 45.18 -16.32 27.32
N LYS A 63 45.51 -15.26 28.06
CA LYS A 63 44.86 -13.94 27.87
C LYS A 63 45.34 -13.37 26.53
N GLY A 64 44.84 -13.91 25.43
CA GLY A 64 45.02 -13.33 24.10
C GLY A 64 44.09 -12.15 23.93
N ASP A 65 44.60 -11.03 23.41
CA ASP A 65 43.75 -9.93 22.94
C ASP A 65 42.85 -10.48 21.83
N LYS A 66 41.52 -10.35 22.01
CA LYS A 66 40.56 -10.77 20.99
C LYS A 66 40.71 -9.85 19.78
N CYS A 67 40.81 -10.43 18.59
CA CYS A 67 40.91 -9.71 17.33
C CYS A 67 39.57 -9.86 16.60
N ILE A 68 38.89 -8.76 16.28
CA ILE A 68 37.65 -8.80 15.50
C ILE A 68 37.98 -8.50 14.06
N LEU A 69 37.52 -9.36 13.16
CA LEU A 69 37.63 -9.17 11.74
C LEU A 69 36.24 -8.87 11.18
N LYS A 70 36.10 -7.71 10.54
CA LYS A 70 34.82 -7.20 10.07
C LYS A 70 34.83 -7.15 8.54
N ILE A 71 33.86 -7.81 7.92
CA ILE A 71 33.59 -7.74 6.48
C ILE A 71 32.38 -6.82 6.29
N PHE A 72 32.44 -5.88 5.35
CA PHE A 72 31.36 -4.92 5.09
C PHE A 72 31.31 -4.47 3.62
N GLY A 73 30.14 -3.98 3.19
CA GLY A 73 29.87 -3.53 1.82
C GLY A 73 28.61 -4.18 1.25
N LYS A 74 28.30 -3.88 -0.01
CA LYS A 74 27.19 -4.50 -0.75
C LYS A 74 27.77 -5.47 -1.78
N PRO A 75 27.38 -6.76 -1.76
CA PRO A 75 27.91 -7.73 -2.72
C PRO A 75 27.47 -7.36 -4.14
N LEU A 76 28.42 -7.34 -5.09
CA LEU A 76 28.18 -7.00 -6.50
C LEU A 76 27.69 -8.18 -7.33
N LYS A 77 27.86 -9.41 -6.82
CA LYS A 77 27.49 -10.66 -7.48
C LYS A 77 26.84 -11.59 -6.48
N SER A 78 25.77 -12.24 -6.92
CA SER A 78 25.17 -13.36 -6.22
C SER A 78 25.90 -14.66 -6.53
N GLY A 79 25.78 -15.64 -5.63
CA GLY A 79 26.36 -16.97 -5.76
C GLY A 79 27.11 -17.39 -4.50
N ASP A 80 27.72 -18.56 -4.60
CA ASP A 80 28.53 -19.14 -3.54
C ASP A 80 30.00 -18.75 -3.72
N PHE A 81 30.58 -18.20 -2.67
CA PHE A 81 31.97 -17.77 -2.61
C PHE A 81 32.67 -18.48 -1.46
N THR A 82 34.00 -18.60 -1.55
CA THR A 82 34.82 -19.08 -0.45
C THR A 82 35.87 -18.02 -0.15
N ILE A 83 35.79 -17.47 1.06
CA ILE A 83 36.74 -16.51 1.57
C ILE A 83 37.85 -17.26 2.30
N LYS A 84 39.10 -16.86 2.08
CA LYS A 84 40.26 -17.43 2.78
C LYS A 84 40.73 -16.49 3.87
N LEU A 85 40.60 -16.91 5.12
CA LEU A 85 41.21 -16.25 6.26
C LEU A 85 42.63 -16.75 6.45
N CYS A 86 43.62 -15.93 6.12
CA CYS A 86 45.03 -16.27 6.21
C CYS A 86 45.65 -15.73 7.50
N TYR A 87 46.40 -16.58 8.20
CA TYR A 87 47.05 -16.20 9.46
C TYR A 87 48.40 -16.89 9.65
N LYS A 88 49.24 -16.23 10.45
CA LYS A 88 50.49 -16.79 10.98
C LYS A 88 50.24 -17.06 12.45
N HIS A 89 50.32 -18.32 12.86
CA HIS A 89 50.13 -18.70 14.25
C HIS A 89 51.37 -18.32 15.09
N TYR A 90 51.22 -18.33 16.41
CA TYR A 90 52.31 -18.04 17.32
C TYR A 90 53.44 -19.07 17.17
N GLY A 91 54.65 -18.62 16.83
CA GLY A 91 55.80 -19.49 16.56
C GLY A 91 56.05 -19.81 15.09
N TRP A 92 55.24 -19.27 14.16
CA TRP A 92 55.46 -19.41 12.72
C TRP A 92 56.83 -18.84 12.30
N ILE A 93 57.57 -19.58 11.47
CA ILE A 93 58.93 -19.23 11.02
C ILE A 93 58.91 -18.77 9.55
N GLU A 94 59.76 -17.81 9.21
CA GLU A 94 59.87 -17.30 7.85
C GLU A 94 60.30 -18.41 6.86
N GLY A 95 59.43 -18.69 5.89
CA GLY A 95 59.57 -19.78 4.92
C GLY A 95 58.59 -20.94 5.12
N GLU A 96 57.91 -21.01 6.27
CA GLU A 96 56.83 -21.98 6.48
C GLU A 96 55.56 -21.59 5.70
N PRO A 97 54.74 -22.57 5.27
CA PRO A 97 53.47 -22.28 4.61
C PRO A 97 52.53 -21.49 5.53
N ILE A 98 51.77 -20.57 4.94
CA ILE A 98 50.76 -19.78 5.65
C ILE A 98 49.55 -20.67 5.98
N SER A 99 49.07 -20.60 7.22
CA SER A 99 47.84 -21.28 7.64
C SER A 99 46.62 -20.50 7.14
N TYR A 100 45.56 -21.21 6.74
CA TYR A 100 44.32 -20.59 6.30
C TYR A 100 43.08 -21.38 6.71
N ILE A 101 41.96 -20.66 6.84
CA ILE A 101 40.61 -21.23 7.02
C ILE A 101 39.76 -20.79 5.82
N ASN A 102 39.03 -21.75 5.23
CA ASN A 102 38.04 -21.46 4.19
C ASN A 102 36.68 -21.18 4.85
N ILE A 103 36.11 -20.03 4.56
CA ILE A 103 34.81 -19.60 5.05
C ILE A 103 33.86 -19.55 3.84
N PRO A 104 32.91 -20.50 3.71
CA PRO A 104 31.90 -20.44 2.67
C PRO A 104 30.92 -19.29 2.97
N ILE A 105 30.63 -18.47 1.96
CA ILE A 105 29.63 -17.40 2.05
C ILE A 105 28.77 -17.43 0.78
N ALA A 106 27.45 -17.40 0.96
CA ALA A 106 26.48 -17.32 -0.13
C ALA A 106 25.84 -15.92 -0.15
N PHE A 107 25.84 -15.27 -1.32
CA PHE A 107 25.06 -14.06 -1.56
C PHE A 107 23.87 -14.39 -2.43
N ASN A 108 22.67 -14.30 -1.88
CA ASN A 108 21.46 -14.49 -2.68
C ASN A 108 21.31 -13.38 -3.73
N PRO A 109 20.82 -13.68 -4.94
CA PRO A 109 20.44 -12.66 -5.91
C PRO A 109 19.45 -11.70 -5.28
N ASP A 110 19.57 -10.42 -5.62
CA ASP A 110 18.56 -9.44 -5.26
C ASP A 110 17.21 -9.93 -5.83
N PRO A 111 16.22 -10.26 -4.98
CA PRO A 111 14.94 -10.81 -5.45
C PRO A 111 14.23 -9.87 -6.42
N ARG A 112 14.55 -8.57 -6.42
CA ARG A 112 14.05 -7.57 -7.36
C ARG A 112 14.46 -7.88 -8.80
N THR A 113 15.64 -8.46 -9.02
CA THR A 113 16.17 -8.78 -10.35
C THR A 113 15.47 -9.96 -11.03
N LEU A 114 14.66 -10.72 -10.28
CA LEU A 114 13.86 -11.82 -10.81
C LEU A 114 12.59 -11.33 -11.53
N TRP A 115 12.15 -10.10 -11.23
CA TRP A 115 10.94 -9.50 -11.80
C TRP A 115 11.20 -8.89 -13.16
N LYS A 116 10.34 -9.22 -14.11
CA LYS A 116 10.32 -8.69 -15.47
C LYS A 116 9.16 -7.73 -15.62
N ASN A 117 9.36 -6.69 -16.40
CA ASN A 117 8.29 -5.78 -16.79
C ASN A 117 7.91 -6.03 -18.25
N ILE A 118 7.10 -7.06 -18.49
CA ILE A 118 6.63 -7.42 -19.83
C ILE A 118 5.43 -6.51 -20.16
N PRO A 119 5.46 -5.75 -21.27
CA PRO A 119 4.37 -4.83 -21.61
C PRO A 119 3.07 -5.59 -21.91
N THR A 120 1.93 -4.99 -21.55
CA THR A 120 0.63 -5.56 -21.92
C THR A 120 0.45 -5.53 -23.44
N PRO A 121 0.01 -6.63 -24.08
CA PRO A 121 -0.24 -6.62 -25.51
C PRO A 121 -1.40 -5.68 -25.88
N GLU A 122 -1.15 -4.67 -26.72
CA GLU A 122 -2.15 -3.66 -27.17
C GLU A 122 -3.40 -4.25 -27.86
N LYS A 123 -3.28 -5.46 -28.41
CA LYS A 123 -4.37 -6.17 -29.10
C LYS A 123 -5.22 -7.03 -28.15
N SER A 124 -4.96 -6.98 -26.84
CA SER A 124 -5.75 -7.72 -25.85
C SER A 124 -7.19 -7.23 -25.83
N LEU A 125 -8.13 -8.15 -25.62
CA LEU A 125 -9.51 -7.77 -25.32
C LEU A 125 -9.53 -6.91 -24.05
N PHE A 126 -10.28 -5.80 -24.08
CA PHE A 126 -10.30 -4.80 -23.01
C PHE A 126 -8.89 -4.31 -22.65
N TYR A 127 -8.08 -3.98 -23.66
CA TYR A 127 -6.77 -3.39 -23.47
C TYR A 127 -6.85 -2.16 -22.55
N LYS A 128 -5.85 -2.06 -21.68
CA LYS A 128 -5.66 -0.98 -20.73
C LYS A 128 -4.17 -0.65 -20.66
N PRO A 129 -3.79 0.64 -20.61
CA PRO A 129 -2.41 1.03 -20.35
C PRO A 129 -1.89 0.47 -19.02
N ASP A 130 -0.58 0.25 -18.94
CA ASP A 130 0.08 -0.31 -17.74
C ASP A 130 0.11 0.67 -16.57
N SER A 131 -0.13 1.95 -16.82
CA SER A 131 -0.16 3.02 -15.82
C SER A 131 -1.09 4.14 -16.27
N GLU A 132 -1.61 4.89 -15.30
CA GLU A 132 -2.49 6.04 -15.54
C GLU A 132 -2.35 7.00 -14.35
N CYS A 133 -2.35 8.30 -14.61
CA CYS A 133 -2.40 9.31 -13.57
C CYS A 133 -3.20 10.53 -14.06
N GLU A 134 -3.84 11.22 -13.13
CA GLU A 134 -4.69 12.36 -13.41
C GLU A 134 -4.57 13.38 -12.27
N TYR A 135 -4.72 14.66 -12.64
CA TYR A 135 -4.81 15.77 -11.70
C TYR A 135 -5.99 16.65 -12.09
N ILE A 136 -6.80 17.04 -11.11
CA ILE A 136 -7.84 18.04 -11.30
C ILE A 136 -7.52 19.20 -10.37
N LYS A 137 -7.16 20.32 -10.99
CA LYS A 137 -7.01 21.61 -10.34
C LYS A 137 -8.39 22.23 -10.10
N ILE A 138 -8.63 22.75 -8.90
CA ILE A 138 -9.91 23.34 -8.51
C ILE A 138 -9.67 24.70 -7.86
N GLU A 139 -10.08 25.74 -8.57
CA GLU A 139 -9.93 27.12 -8.13
C GLU A 139 -10.74 27.41 -6.86
N GLU A 140 -10.26 28.36 -6.06
CA GLU A 140 -10.99 28.83 -4.88
C GLU A 140 -12.38 29.37 -5.22
N SER A 141 -13.33 29.15 -4.32
CA SER A 141 -14.66 29.74 -4.43
C SER A 141 -14.70 31.07 -3.68
N PRO A 142 -15.16 32.17 -4.31
CA PRO A 142 -15.37 33.44 -3.60
C PRO A 142 -16.35 33.33 -2.43
N GLU A 143 -17.29 32.38 -2.47
CA GLU A 143 -18.35 32.25 -1.47
C GLU A 143 -17.95 31.41 -0.26
N THR A 144 -17.28 30.27 -0.47
CA THR A 144 -16.95 29.33 0.62
C THR A 144 -15.45 29.06 0.80
N GLY A 145 -14.60 29.81 0.08
CA GLY A 145 -13.16 29.86 0.29
C GLY A 145 -12.38 28.77 -0.47
N PRO A 146 -11.19 28.39 0.04
CA PRO A 146 -10.30 27.44 -0.61
C PRO A 146 -10.98 26.12 -0.98
N ARG A 147 -10.62 25.60 -2.15
CA ARG A 147 -10.95 24.25 -2.61
C ARG A 147 -9.74 23.34 -2.47
N LYS A 148 -9.97 22.07 -2.75
CA LYS A 148 -8.97 21.01 -2.61
C LYS A 148 -8.75 20.40 -3.97
N ASP A 149 -7.50 20.16 -4.33
CA ASP A 149 -7.16 19.54 -5.60
C ASP A 149 -7.28 18.02 -5.50
N ILE A 150 -7.44 17.38 -6.65
CA ILE A 150 -7.51 15.92 -6.75
C ILE A 150 -6.27 15.43 -7.49
N VAL A 151 -5.56 14.48 -6.90
CA VAL A 151 -4.53 13.70 -7.58
C VAL A 151 -4.89 12.22 -7.53
N ALA A 152 -4.71 11.53 -8.66
CA ALA A 152 -4.94 10.10 -8.76
C ALA A 152 -3.85 9.43 -9.59
N ALA A 153 -3.48 8.22 -9.20
CA ALA A 153 -2.63 7.37 -10.02
C ALA A 153 -3.01 5.90 -9.85
N SER A 154 -2.66 5.11 -10.85
CA SER A 154 -2.83 3.67 -10.85
C SER A 154 -1.71 3.00 -11.64
N GLN A 155 -0.96 2.15 -10.95
CA GLN A 155 0.26 1.50 -11.44
C GLN A 155 0.07 -0.01 -11.49
N ARG A 156 0.46 -0.64 -12.60
CA ARG A 156 0.46 -2.09 -12.72
C ARG A 156 1.43 -2.74 -11.74
N GLY A 157 0.95 -3.75 -11.05
CA GLY A 157 1.66 -4.59 -10.11
C GLY A 157 2.72 -5.46 -10.78
N ARG A 158 3.69 -5.85 -9.97
CA ARG A 158 4.82 -6.68 -10.43
C ARG A 158 4.36 -8.08 -10.85
N SER A 159 3.35 -8.62 -10.18
CA SER A 159 2.72 -9.91 -10.54
C SER A 159 2.16 -9.88 -11.97
N HIS A 160 1.41 -8.84 -12.32
CA HIS A 160 0.87 -8.67 -13.66
C HIS A 160 1.95 -8.40 -14.70
N ALA A 161 2.92 -7.56 -14.37
CA ALA A 161 4.03 -7.24 -15.25
C ALA A 161 4.91 -8.46 -15.58
N GLN A 162 5.11 -9.38 -14.64
CA GLN A 162 5.85 -10.63 -14.84
C GLN A 162 5.25 -11.51 -15.94
N ASP A 163 3.92 -11.55 -16.00
CA ASP A 163 3.15 -12.37 -16.93
C ASP A 163 2.74 -11.62 -18.20
N GLY A 164 3.06 -10.32 -18.31
CA GLY A 164 2.56 -9.46 -19.40
C GLY A 164 1.04 -9.25 -19.36
N LYS A 165 0.41 -9.39 -18.19
CA LYS A 165 -1.00 -9.10 -17.95
C LYS A 165 -1.20 -7.59 -17.80
N ALA A 166 -2.42 -7.11 -18.05
CA ALA A 166 -2.74 -5.71 -17.81
C ALA A 166 -2.99 -5.44 -16.33
N ARG A 167 -3.00 -4.16 -16.00
CA ARG A 167 -3.52 -3.66 -14.75
C ARG A 167 -5.04 -3.92 -14.68
N ASP A 168 -5.47 -4.59 -13.62
CA ASP A 168 -6.85 -4.88 -13.30
C ASP A 168 -7.46 -3.78 -12.40
N ASP A 169 -6.65 -3.01 -11.68
CA ASP A 169 -7.03 -1.79 -10.94
C ASP A 169 -7.51 -0.62 -11.83
N HIS A 170 -8.48 0.17 -11.33
CA HIS A 170 -8.93 1.43 -11.95
C HIS A 170 -9.30 2.52 -10.95
N PHE A 171 -9.23 3.77 -11.39
CA PHE A 171 -9.86 4.90 -10.73
C PHE A 171 -10.66 5.74 -11.71
N LYS A 172 -11.57 6.55 -11.19
CA LYS A 172 -12.15 7.67 -11.92
C LYS A 172 -12.38 8.84 -10.98
N ILE A 173 -11.96 10.03 -11.39
CA ILE A 173 -12.16 11.27 -10.64
C ILE A 173 -12.93 12.29 -11.48
N HIS A 174 -13.73 13.11 -10.82
CA HIS A 174 -14.47 14.19 -11.47
C HIS A 174 -14.82 15.30 -10.47
N HIS A 175 -14.80 16.54 -10.97
CA HIS A 175 -15.35 17.71 -10.28
C HIS A 175 -16.45 18.32 -11.14
N CYS A 176 -17.63 18.54 -10.56
CA CYS A 176 -18.76 19.16 -11.23
C CYS A 176 -18.68 20.69 -11.07
N ASP A 177 -18.17 21.42 -12.06
CA ASP A 177 -17.97 22.88 -11.96
C ASP A 177 -19.24 23.67 -11.60
N GLU A 178 -20.41 23.23 -12.09
CA GLU A 178 -21.68 23.94 -11.87
C GLU A 178 -22.22 23.75 -10.45
N SER A 179 -22.00 22.57 -9.85
CA SER A 179 -22.55 22.21 -8.53
C SER A 179 -21.50 21.99 -7.45
N ASP A 180 -20.22 22.16 -7.77
CA ASP A 180 -19.06 22.08 -6.87
C ASP A 180 -18.96 20.75 -6.10
N TRP A 181 -19.47 19.68 -6.72
CA TRP A 181 -19.40 18.33 -6.19
C TRP A 181 -18.19 17.58 -6.74
N TYR A 182 -17.50 16.90 -5.85
CA TYR A 182 -16.37 16.04 -6.09
C TYR A 182 -16.85 14.60 -6.12
N ILE A 183 -16.37 13.82 -7.07
CA ILE A 183 -16.70 12.40 -7.19
C ILE A 183 -15.41 11.64 -7.43
N LEU A 184 -15.07 10.75 -6.50
CA LEU A 184 -13.83 9.98 -6.49
C LEU A 184 -14.17 8.51 -6.43
N ALA A 185 -13.62 7.68 -7.31
CA ALA A 185 -13.85 6.24 -7.33
C ALA A 185 -12.56 5.47 -7.56
N VAL A 186 -12.41 4.34 -6.87
CA VAL A 186 -11.36 3.33 -7.10
C VAL A 186 -11.99 1.93 -7.08
N ALA A 187 -11.41 1.02 -7.84
CA ALA A 187 -11.81 -0.38 -7.88
C ALA A 187 -10.61 -1.25 -8.22
N ASP A 188 -10.46 -2.34 -7.50
CA ASP A 188 -9.55 -3.44 -7.80
C ASP A 188 -10.30 -4.56 -8.52
N GLY A 189 -9.72 -5.07 -9.59
CA GLY A 189 -10.24 -6.18 -10.33
C GLY A 189 -9.68 -7.50 -9.79
N ALA A 190 -10.54 -8.43 -9.38
CA ALA A 190 -10.11 -9.69 -8.79
C ALA A 190 -9.14 -10.46 -9.71
N GLY A 191 -7.93 -10.75 -9.24
CA GLY A 191 -6.93 -11.51 -10.03
C GLY A 191 -7.35 -12.93 -10.44
N SER A 192 -8.43 -13.46 -9.84
CA SER A 192 -9.06 -14.73 -10.22
C SER A 192 -10.04 -14.62 -11.40
N ALA A 193 -10.41 -13.41 -11.81
CA ALA A 193 -11.46 -13.12 -12.77
C ALA A 193 -10.88 -12.59 -14.09
N LYS A 194 -11.11 -13.31 -15.19
CA LYS A 194 -10.45 -13.04 -16.49
C LYS A 194 -10.74 -11.65 -17.09
N TYR A 195 -11.97 -11.18 -16.86
CA TYR A 195 -12.61 -9.90 -17.18
C TYR A 195 -12.35 -8.73 -16.23
N SER A 196 -11.62 -8.94 -15.13
CA SER A 196 -11.58 -8.07 -13.94
C SER A 196 -11.27 -6.61 -14.27
N ARG A 197 -10.26 -6.32 -15.11
CA ARG A 197 -9.92 -4.96 -15.58
C ARG A 197 -11.08 -4.20 -16.22
N GLN A 198 -11.97 -4.92 -16.91
CA GLN A 198 -13.15 -4.32 -17.53
C GLN A 198 -14.25 -4.15 -16.49
N GLY A 199 -14.35 -5.06 -15.52
CA GLY A 199 -15.21 -4.93 -14.35
C GLY A 199 -14.90 -3.66 -13.55
N SER A 200 -13.65 -3.47 -13.13
CA SER A 200 -13.19 -2.31 -12.35
C SER A 200 -13.36 -1.00 -13.12
N ARG A 201 -13.08 -1.01 -14.43
CA ARG A 201 -13.32 0.12 -15.30
C ARG A 201 -14.79 0.51 -15.34
N ILE A 202 -15.67 -0.44 -15.68
CA ILE A 202 -17.11 -0.19 -15.73
C ILE A 202 -17.63 0.27 -14.37
N ALA A 203 -17.12 -0.29 -13.27
CA ALA A 203 -17.54 0.08 -11.93
C ALA A 203 -17.28 1.57 -11.66
N CYS A 204 -16.04 2.04 -11.83
CA CYS A 204 -15.67 3.44 -11.60
C CYS A 204 -16.36 4.38 -12.59
N ASP A 205 -16.33 4.07 -13.89
CA ASP A 205 -16.93 4.90 -14.94
C ASP A 205 -18.43 5.08 -14.68
N THR A 206 -19.14 3.99 -14.36
CA THR A 206 -20.60 4.03 -14.14
C THR A 206 -20.96 4.84 -12.90
N VAL A 207 -20.26 4.67 -11.77
CA VAL A 207 -20.63 5.42 -10.56
C VAL A 207 -20.36 6.90 -10.70
N VAL A 208 -19.26 7.27 -11.35
CA VAL A 208 -18.95 8.68 -11.62
C VAL A 208 -20.00 9.26 -12.55
N GLU A 209 -20.31 8.63 -13.68
CA GLU A 209 -21.33 9.12 -14.60
C GLU A 209 -22.72 9.23 -13.95
N TYR A 210 -23.09 8.23 -13.13
CA TYR A 210 -24.35 8.25 -12.40
C TYR A 210 -24.43 9.45 -11.43
N CYS A 211 -23.38 9.63 -10.62
CA CYS A 211 -23.29 10.72 -9.65
C CYS A 211 -23.26 12.08 -10.34
N VAL A 212 -22.49 12.26 -11.42
CA VAL A 212 -22.50 13.51 -12.22
C VAL A 212 -23.91 13.87 -12.67
N ASN A 213 -24.63 12.90 -13.24
CA ASN A 213 -25.99 13.17 -13.72
C ASN A 213 -26.98 13.47 -12.59
N LYS A 214 -26.80 12.90 -11.40
CA LYS A 214 -27.63 13.18 -10.22
C LYS A 214 -27.27 14.49 -9.54
N LEU A 215 -26.01 14.89 -9.54
CA LEU A 215 -25.52 16.07 -8.83
C LEU A 215 -25.53 17.34 -9.68
N LYS A 216 -25.96 17.28 -10.94
CA LYS A 216 -26.33 18.47 -11.74
C LYS A 216 -27.44 19.30 -11.08
N ASP A 217 -28.42 18.63 -10.49
CA ASP A 217 -29.43 19.24 -9.62
C ASP A 217 -29.33 18.64 -8.22
N SER A 218 -28.41 19.19 -7.43
CA SER A 218 -28.11 18.74 -6.08
C SER A 218 -28.99 19.38 -5.00
N THR A 219 -30.01 20.18 -5.37
CA THR A 219 -30.80 21.00 -4.44
C THR A 219 -31.39 20.18 -3.30
N GLU A 220 -32.03 19.05 -3.60
CA GLU A 220 -32.64 18.16 -2.58
C GLU A 220 -31.58 17.62 -1.60
N LEU A 221 -30.40 17.24 -2.11
CA LEU A 221 -29.31 16.74 -1.28
C LEU A 221 -28.74 17.86 -0.40
N GLU A 222 -28.50 19.05 -0.96
CA GLU A 222 -27.94 20.18 -0.23
C GLU A 222 -28.89 20.68 0.86
N ASP A 223 -30.19 20.76 0.58
CA ASP A 223 -31.21 21.09 1.58
C ASP A 223 -31.25 20.06 2.70
N ALA A 224 -31.17 18.76 2.37
CA ALA A 224 -31.08 17.71 3.38
C ALA A 224 -29.82 17.83 4.24
N ILE A 225 -28.67 18.20 3.65
CA ILE A 225 -27.39 18.37 4.38
C ILE A 225 -27.51 19.54 5.36
N ARG A 226 -28.06 20.67 4.90
CA ARG A 226 -28.28 21.85 5.74
C ARG A 226 -29.25 21.54 6.89
N ALA A 227 -30.35 20.85 6.59
CA ALA A 227 -31.32 20.43 7.60
C ALA A 227 -30.70 19.48 8.63
N TYR A 228 -29.89 18.51 8.20
CA TYR A 228 -29.17 17.60 9.10
C TYR A 228 -28.19 18.36 10.01
N LYS A 229 -27.46 19.34 9.48
CA LYS A 229 -26.47 20.12 10.25
C LYS A 229 -27.09 20.91 11.41
N THR A 230 -28.36 21.31 11.28
CA THR A 230 -29.11 22.10 12.28
C THR A 230 -30.12 21.27 13.07
N ALA A 231 -30.22 19.96 12.84
CA ALA A 231 -31.22 19.12 13.47
C ALA A 231 -30.96 18.96 14.97
N GLU A 232 -32.04 19.07 15.76
CA GLU A 232 -32.02 18.76 17.21
C GLU A 232 -32.23 17.26 17.47
N ASP A 233 -33.00 16.59 16.60
CA ASP A 233 -33.22 15.13 16.62
C ASP A 233 -32.24 14.44 15.67
N GLU A 234 -31.14 13.93 16.23
CA GLU A 234 -30.07 13.29 15.49
C GLU A 234 -30.51 11.96 14.82
N GLU A 235 -31.36 11.16 15.47
CA GLU A 235 -31.72 9.83 14.96
C GLU A 235 -32.62 9.94 13.72
N SER A 236 -33.67 10.75 13.81
CA SER A 236 -34.62 10.96 12.71
C SER A 236 -33.94 11.62 11.51
N SER A 237 -33.15 12.67 11.75
CA SER A 237 -32.43 13.39 10.70
C SER A 237 -31.35 12.53 10.03
N ARG A 238 -30.61 11.71 10.80
CA ARG A 238 -29.64 10.75 10.25
C ARG A 238 -30.31 9.74 9.33
N LYS A 239 -31.51 9.26 9.66
CA LYS A 239 -32.27 8.33 8.82
C LYS A 239 -32.74 8.98 7.52
N GLN A 240 -33.22 10.23 7.59
CA GLN A 240 -33.61 11.00 6.40
C GLN A 240 -32.41 11.22 5.47
N MET A 241 -31.29 11.69 6.04
CA MET A 241 -30.03 11.87 5.32
C MET A 241 -29.57 10.57 4.63
N ALA A 242 -29.59 9.46 5.37
CA ALA A 242 -29.20 8.16 4.82
C ALA A 242 -30.07 7.71 3.64
N ASN A 243 -31.37 8.02 3.64
CA ASN A 243 -32.25 7.73 2.50
C ASN A 243 -31.92 8.57 1.26
N VAL A 244 -31.61 9.87 1.45
CA VAL A 244 -31.22 10.75 0.33
C VAL A 244 -29.89 10.27 -0.27
N ILE A 245 -28.90 9.98 0.58
CA ILE A 245 -27.60 9.41 0.17
C ILE A 245 -27.80 8.08 -0.56
N TYR A 246 -28.65 7.18 -0.04
CA TYR A 246 -28.96 5.91 -0.70
C TYR A 246 -29.49 6.13 -2.12
N SER A 247 -30.35 7.12 -2.32
CA SER A 247 -30.97 7.40 -3.62
C SER A 247 -29.95 7.84 -4.69
N ILE A 248 -28.77 8.30 -4.27
CA ILE A 248 -27.68 8.72 -5.14
C ILE A 248 -26.58 7.66 -5.13
N VAL A 249 -25.89 7.51 -4.01
CA VAL A 249 -24.70 6.67 -3.85
C VAL A 249 -25.07 5.18 -3.90
N GLY A 250 -26.09 4.75 -3.16
CA GLY A 250 -26.54 3.35 -3.20
C GLY A 250 -27.02 2.92 -4.60
N ASN A 251 -27.75 3.80 -5.28
CA ASN A 251 -28.21 3.56 -6.65
C ASN A 251 -27.07 3.61 -7.69
N ALA A 252 -26.03 4.42 -7.48
CA ALA A 252 -24.85 4.43 -8.33
C ALA A 252 -24.13 3.07 -8.29
N ALA A 253 -23.90 2.51 -7.11
CA ALA A 253 -23.33 1.18 -6.95
C ALA A 253 -24.18 0.09 -7.63
N PHE A 254 -25.51 0.17 -7.49
CA PHE A 254 -26.42 -0.76 -8.14
C PHE A 254 -26.43 -0.60 -9.68
N SER A 255 -26.26 0.64 -10.17
CA SER A 255 -26.07 0.92 -11.59
C SER A 255 -24.82 0.24 -12.11
N ALA A 256 -23.68 0.40 -11.43
CA ALA A 256 -22.42 -0.27 -11.79
C ALA A 256 -22.57 -1.80 -11.86
N HIS A 257 -23.21 -2.43 -10.86
CA HIS A 257 -23.50 -3.87 -10.89
C HIS A 257 -24.31 -4.28 -12.13
N LYS A 258 -25.35 -3.50 -12.48
CA LYS A 258 -26.18 -3.76 -13.66
C LYS A 258 -25.38 -3.61 -14.96
N THR A 259 -24.54 -2.59 -15.07
CA THR A 259 -23.72 -2.36 -16.27
C THR A 259 -22.71 -3.48 -16.47
N ILE A 260 -22.06 -3.94 -15.39
CA ILE A 260 -21.15 -5.10 -15.46
C ILE A 260 -21.91 -6.36 -15.89
N LYS A 261 -23.09 -6.60 -15.31
CA LYS A 261 -23.94 -7.74 -15.69
C LYS A 261 -24.32 -7.71 -17.17
N GLU A 262 -24.60 -6.53 -17.72
CA GLU A 262 -24.93 -6.38 -19.13
C GLU A 262 -23.70 -6.56 -20.03
N GLN A 263 -22.54 -6.00 -19.66
CA GLN A 263 -21.27 -6.24 -20.36
C GLN A 263 -20.93 -7.74 -20.40
N ALA A 264 -21.12 -8.45 -19.29
CA ALA A 264 -20.86 -9.88 -19.23
C ALA A 264 -21.75 -10.67 -20.20
N LYS A 265 -23.05 -10.33 -20.30
CA LYS A 265 -23.96 -10.95 -21.27
C LYS A 265 -23.56 -10.65 -22.71
N GLN A 266 -23.20 -9.40 -23.01
CA GLN A 266 -22.76 -9.01 -24.35
C GLN A 266 -21.51 -9.78 -24.76
N THR A 267 -20.54 -9.87 -23.86
CA THR A 267 -19.30 -10.63 -24.07
C THR A 267 -19.58 -12.13 -24.24
N ALA A 268 -20.57 -12.67 -23.54
CA ALA A 268 -20.98 -14.07 -23.65
C ALA A 268 -21.62 -14.44 -25.00
N ASN A 269 -22.13 -13.45 -25.75
CA ASN A 269 -22.64 -13.69 -27.11
C ASN A 269 -21.50 -14.06 -28.08
N ASP A 270 -20.32 -13.47 -27.89
CA ASP A 270 -19.14 -13.72 -28.74
C ASP A 270 -18.21 -14.79 -28.16
N ILE A 271 -18.18 -14.93 -26.83
CA ILE A 271 -17.28 -15.84 -26.11
C ILE A 271 -18.11 -16.76 -25.19
N PRO A 272 -18.42 -18.00 -25.60
CA PRO A 272 -19.18 -18.93 -24.78
C PRO A 272 -18.53 -19.18 -23.41
N GLY A 273 -19.36 -19.26 -22.38
CA GLY A 273 -18.92 -19.55 -21.00
C GLY A 273 -18.55 -18.33 -20.16
N VAL A 274 -18.53 -17.13 -20.75
CA VAL A 274 -18.34 -15.88 -19.98
C VAL A 274 -19.55 -15.61 -19.10
N SER A 275 -19.28 -15.19 -17.86
CA SER A 275 -20.27 -14.88 -16.84
C SER A 275 -19.92 -13.59 -16.09
N ILE A 276 -20.85 -13.09 -15.26
CA ILE A 276 -20.58 -11.90 -14.43
C ILE A 276 -19.38 -12.10 -13.48
N LYS A 277 -19.10 -13.35 -13.07
CA LYS A 277 -17.97 -13.66 -12.18
C LYS A 277 -16.62 -13.40 -12.84
N ASP A 278 -16.56 -13.44 -14.18
CA ASP A 278 -15.33 -13.10 -14.89
C ASP A 278 -15.02 -11.61 -14.77
N PHE A 279 -15.98 -10.75 -14.42
CA PHE A 279 -15.81 -9.31 -14.25
C PHE A 279 -15.78 -8.90 -12.76
N ALA A 280 -15.42 -9.82 -11.86
CA ALA A 280 -15.41 -9.55 -10.43
C ALA A 280 -14.43 -8.40 -10.09
N THR A 281 -14.89 -7.48 -9.25
CA THR A 281 -14.16 -6.27 -8.86
C THR A 281 -14.69 -5.73 -7.53
N THR A 282 -13.83 -5.10 -6.75
CA THR A 282 -14.20 -4.26 -5.60
C THR A 282 -14.77 -2.92 -6.09
N LEU A 283 -15.25 -2.08 -5.18
CA LEU A 283 -15.65 -0.71 -5.51
C LEU A 283 -15.68 0.15 -4.25
N MET A 284 -14.90 1.22 -4.24
CA MET A 284 -15.01 2.30 -3.27
C MET A 284 -15.18 3.62 -4.01
N PHE A 285 -16.16 4.42 -3.59
CA PHE A 285 -16.28 5.78 -4.11
C PHE A 285 -16.90 6.71 -3.09
N SER A 286 -16.65 8.01 -3.28
CA SER A 286 -17.16 9.08 -2.46
C SER A 286 -17.67 10.24 -3.29
N ILE A 287 -18.73 10.88 -2.79
CA ILE A 287 -19.12 12.23 -3.20
C ILE A 287 -18.77 13.20 -2.07
N CYS A 288 -18.25 14.38 -2.37
CA CYS A 288 -18.05 15.41 -1.36
C CYS A 288 -18.21 16.83 -1.91
N LYS A 289 -18.48 17.78 -1.02
CA LYS A 289 -18.66 19.20 -1.34
C LYS A 289 -18.30 20.09 -0.15
N LYS A 290 -17.71 21.25 -0.43
CA LYS A 290 -17.46 22.30 0.56
C LYS A 290 -18.71 23.18 0.75
N PHE A 291 -19.20 23.23 1.97
CA PHE A 291 -20.21 24.18 2.45
C PHE A 291 -19.56 25.27 3.33
N ASP A 292 -20.34 26.30 3.64
CA ASP A 292 -20.00 27.37 4.58
C ASP A 292 -19.70 26.85 6.00
N PHE A 293 -20.28 25.72 6.39
CA PHE A 293 -20.08 25.10 7.71
C PHE A 293 -19.10 23.90 7.74
N GLY A 294 -18.50 23.53 6.61
CA GLY A 294 -17.58 22.40 6.53
C GLY A 294 -17.68 21.61 5.23
N TRP A 295 -17.03 20.46 5.17
CA TRP A 295 -17.10 19.49 4.08
C TRP A 295 -18.10 18.40 4.39
N PHE A 296 -19.05 18.18 3.50
CA PHE A 296 -19.84 16.96 3.50
C PHE A 296 -19.15 15.89 2.67
N VAL A 297 -19.09 14.68 3.20
CA VAL A 297 -18.59 13.48 2.50
C VAL A 297 -19.61 12.37 2.67
N ALA A 298 -19.96 11.69 1.57
CA ALA A 298 -20.72 10.44 1.60
C ALA A 298 -20.05 9.40 0.71
N SER A 299 -20.11 8.14 1.11
CA SER A 299 -19.33 7.07 0.48
C SER A 299 -20.06 5.74 0.40
N TYR A 300 -19.57 4.87 -0.48
CA TYR A 300 -19.96 3.47 -0.56
C TYR A 300 -18.73 2.59 -0.74
N TRP A 301 -18.74 1.41 -0.10
CA TRP A 301 -17.58 0.53 -0.02
C TRP A 301 -17.96 -0.95 -0.18
N VAL A 302 -17.33 -1.62 -1.14
CA VAL A 302 -17.25 -3.07 -1.31
C VAL A 302 -15.80 -3.46 -1.57
N GLY A 303 -15.28 -4.46 -0.86
CA GLY A 303 -13.89 -4.92 -0.96
C GLY A 303 -13.02 -4.53 0.24
N ASP A 304 -11.73 -4.72 0.08
CA ASP A 304 -10.70 -4.83 1.12
C ASP A 304 -9.59 -3.76 1.04
N GLY A 305 -9.68 -2.81 0.12
CA GLY A 305 -8.83 -1.62 0.14
C GLY A 305 -9.16 -0.66 1.30
N ALA A 306 -8.86 0.63 1.18
CA ALA A 306 -9.13 1.59 2.25
C ALA A 306 -9.64 2.96 1.77
N MET A 307 -10.57 3.53 2.53
CA MET A 307 -11.05 4.90 2.33
C MET A 307 -11.17 5.66 3.65
N CYS A 308 -10.53 6.83 3.74
CA CYS A 308 -10.36 7.54 5.00
C CYS A 308 -10.31 9.06 4.83
N ILE A 309 -11.00 9.78 5.73
CA ILE A 309 -10.77 11.21 5.96
C ILE A 309 -9.68 11.32 7.02
N PHE A 310 -8.58 11.97 6.70
CA PHE A 310 -7.45 12.18 7.60
C PHE A 310 -7.28 13.67 7.92
N ASN A 311 -7.16 14.00 9.20
CA ASN A 311 -6.85 15.35 9.65
C ASN A 311 -5.62 15.32 10.57
N LYS A 312 -4.49 15.74 10.01
CA LYS A 312 -3.20 15.78 10.72
C LYS A 312 -3.21 16.77 11.87
N GLU A 313 -3.81 17.94 11.68
CA GLU A 313 -3.77 19.04 12.66
C GLU A 313 -4.60 18.72 13.90
N LYS A 314 -5.77 18.11 13.72
CA LYS A 314 -6.65 17.68 14.80
C LYS A 314 -6.24 16.35 15.42
N GLY A 315 -5.32 15.61 14.80
CA GLY A 315 -4.93 14.28 15.26
C GLY A 315 -6.04 13.24 15.10
N THR A 316 -6.88 13.38 14.06
CA THR A 316 -8.07 12.54 13.85
C THR A 316 -8.06 11.86 12.49
N PHE A 317 -8.80 10.76 12.40
CA PHE A 317 -9.10 10.06 11.16
C PHE A 317 -10.52 9.48 11.23
N LYS A 318 -11.13 9.23 10.08
CA LYS A 318 -12.44 8.57 9.99
C LYS A 318 -12.47 7.65 8.78
N LEU A 319 -12.58 6.34 9.03
CA LEU A 319 -12.83 5.35 7.99
C LEU A 319 -14.24 5.52 7.42
N LEU A 320 -14.35 5.43 6.10
CA LEU A 320 -15.57 5.65 5.35
C LEU A 320 -16.24 4.35 4.90
N GLY A 321 -15.99 3.27 5.64
CA GLY A 321 -16.57 1.94 5.46
C GLY A 321 -15.92 0.94 6.39
N ILE A 322 -16.20 -0.34 6.15
CA ILE A 322 -15.60 -1.47 6.84
C ILE A 322 -15.06 -2.37 5.73
N PRO A 323 -13.75 -2.72 5.71
CA PRO A 323 -13.21 -3.67 4.75
C PRO A 323 -14.01 -4.99 4.77
N ASP A 324 -14.30 -5.54 3.59
CA ASP A 324 -14.97 -6.83 3.50
C ASP A 324 -13.97 -7.97 3.73
N GLU A 325 -13.95 -8.53 4.93
CA GLU A 325 -13.38 -9.86 5.18
C GLU A 325 -14.50 -10.92 5.05
N GLY A 326 -14.33 -11.92 4.18
CA GLY A 326 -15.31 -12.98 3.96
C GLY A 326 -15.48 -13.89 5.18
N GLU A 327 -16.36 -14.91 5.05
CA GLU A 327 -16.64 -15.86 6.15
C GLU A 327 -15.40 -16.68 6.59
N PHE A 328 -14.36 -16.67 5.75
CA PHE A 328 -13.03 -17.18 6.05
C PHE A 328 -12.03 -16.02 5.95
N SER A 329 -11.07 -15.97 6.87
CA SER A 329 -9.96 -15.00 6.85
C SER A 329 -9.33 -14.96 5.45
N GLY A 330 -9.35 -13.78 4.81
CA GLY A 330 -8.74 -13.54 3.50
C GLY A 330 -9.64 -13.68 2.27
N GLN A 331 -10.98 -13.73 2.40
CA GLN A 331 -11.87 -13.75 1.23
C GLN A 331 -12.51 -12.39 0.94
N THR A 332 -12.07 -11.72 -0.13
CA THR A 332 -12.62 -10.44 -0.61
C THR A 332 -14.06 -10.61 -1.12
N ARG A 333 -14.92 -9.62 -0.83
CA ARG A 333 -16.25 -9.51 -1.47
C ARG A 333 -16.19 -8.58 -2.68
N PHE A 334 -16.90 -8.95 -3.74
CA PHE A 334 -16.92 -8.22 -5.00
C PHE A 334 -18.29 -7.65 -5.32
N LEU A 335 -18.32 -6.50 -5.98
CA LEU A 335 -19.54 -5.81 -6.46
C LEU A 335 -20.44 -6.72 -7.30
N THR A 336 -19.88 -7.72 -7.98
CA THR A 336 -20.62 -8.67 -8.82
C THR A 336 -21.39 -9.73 -8.02
N MET A 337 -21.14 -9.85 -6.72
CA MET A 337 -21.76 -10.85 -5.86
C MET A 337 -23.23 -10.48 -5.52
N PRO A 338 -24.19 -11.41 -5.67
CA PRO A 338 -25.62 -11.13 -5.43
C PRO A 338 -25.93 -10.59 -4.03
N GLU A 339 -25.20 -11.06 -3.01
CA GLU A 339 -25.39 -10.68 -1.61
C GLU A 339 -25.13 -9.19 -1.34
N ILE A 340 -24.31 -8.52 -2.17
CA ILE A 340 -24.05 -7.07 -2.06
C ILE A 340 -25.34 -6.26 -2.25
N PHE A 341 -26.28 -6.77 -3.05
CA PHE A 341 -27.53 -6.11 -3.40
C PHE A 341 -28.75 -6.88 -2.89
N ASN A 342 -28.59 -7.76 -1.90
CA ASN A 342 -29.68 -8.55 -1.34
C ASN A 342 -30.53 -7.72 -0.35
N GLY A 343 -31.33 -6.81 -0.92
CA GLY A 343 -32.25 -5.92 -0.19
C GLY A 343 -31.61 -4.60 0.21
N GLY A 344 -32.46 -3.63 0.59
CA GLY A 344 -32.02 -2.27 0.91
C GLY A 344 -31.03 -2.18 2.08
N LYS A 345 -31.12 -3.09 3.06
CA LYS A 345 -30.21 -3.13 4.22
C LYS A 345 -28.76 -3.41 3.80
N ALA A 346 -28.53 -4.37 2.90
CA ALA A 346 -27.19 -4.75 2.46
C ALA A 346 -26.43 -3.58 1.80
N ILE A 347 -27.16 -2.74 1.06
CA ILE A 347 -26.62 -1.52 0.45
C ILE A 347 -26.42 -0.43 1.51
N MET A 348 -27.39 -0.24 2.42
CA MET A 348 -27.30 0.76 3.49
C MET A 348 -26.14 0.52 4.45
N ASP A 349 -25.83 -0.74 4.79
CA ASP A 349 -24.73 -1.10 5.68
C ASP A 349 -23.35 -0.69 5.13
N ARG A 350 -23.27 -0.45 3.81
CA ARG A 350 -22.07 -0.05 3.07
C ARG A 350 -21.95 1.46 2.87
N LEU A 351 -22.96 2.23 3.27
CA LEU A 351 -22.95 3.69 3.17
C LEU A 351 -22.39 4.32 4.44
N ARG A 352 -21.53 5.32 4.28
CA ARG A 352 -21.12 6.22 5.37
C ARG A 352 -21.28 7.66 4.91
N PHE A 353 -21.42 8.55 5.87
CA PHE A 353 -21.32 9.99 5.62
C PHE A 353 -20.84 10.73 6.85
N SER A 354 -20.31 11.93 6.62
CA SER A 354 -19.82 12.82 7.66
C SER A 354 -19.87 14.27 7.20
N ILE A 355 -19.96 15.17 8.18
CA ILE A 355 -19.67 16.59 8.00
C ILE A 355 -18.44 16.91 8.85
N GLU A 356 -17.37 17.34 8.21
CA GLU A 356 -16.10 17.69 8.84
C GLU A 356 -15.84 19.18 8.66
N GLU A 357 -15.35 19.90 9.68
CA GLU A 357 -15.05 21.33 9.53
C GLU A 357 -14.02 21.57 8.41
N ASP A 358 -12.94 20.76 8.43
CA ASP A 358 -11.93 20.65 7.38
C ASP A 358 -11.10 19.36 7.58
N PHE A 359 -10.34 18.96 6.57
CA PHE A 359 -9.44 17.80 6.64
C PHE A 359 -8.16 18.01 5.83
N THR A 360 -7.12 17.23 6.18
CA THR A 360 -5.83 17.25 5.48
C THR A 360 -5.91 16.51 4.16
N ALA A 361 -6.56 15.34 4.14
CA ALA A 361 -6.77 14.59 2.92
C ALA A 361 -7.96 13.62 3.05
N LEU A 362 -8.63 13.36 1.94
CA LEU A 362 -9.52 12.22 1.74
C LEU A 362 -8.82 11.22 0.82
N PHE A 363 -8.56 10.02 1.33
CA PHE A 363 -7.90 8.93 0.60
C PHE A 363 -8.89 7.88 0.16
N LEU A 364 -8.75 7.39 -1.07
CA LEU A 364 -9.35 6.15 -1.57
C LEU A 364 -8.23 5.31 -2.19
N MET A 365 -8.04 4.07 -1.76
CA MET A 365 -6.94 3.23 -2.22
C MET A 365 -7.34 1.76 -2.32
N THR A 366 -6.77 1.05 -3.29
CA THR A 366 -6.89 -0.42 -3.42
C THR A 366 -5.97 -1.12 -2.42
N ASP A 367 -6.15 -2.43 -2.27
CA ASP A 367 -5.39 -3.30 -1.37
C ASP A 367 -3.89 -3.29 -1.68
N GLY A 368 -3.48 -3.17 -2.94
CA GLY A 368 -2.07 -3.00 -3.30
C GLY A 368 -1.38 -1.77 -2.69
N ILE A 369 -2.14 -0.79 -2.18
CA ILE A 369 -1.63 0.28 -1.30
C ILE A 369 -1.95 0.02 0.17
N SER A 370 -3.19 -0.36 0.53
CA SER A 370 -3.54 -0.47 1.95
C SER A 370 -2.81 -1.62 2.66
N ASP A 371 -2.63 -2.76 2.00
CA ASP A 371 -1.94 -3.92 2.58
C ASP A 371 -0.49 -3.61 2.96
N PRO A 372 0.36 -3.07 2.07
CA PRO A 372 1.73 -2.74 2.45
C PRO A 372 1.87 -1.53 3.40
N MET A 373 0.83 -0.69 3.54
CA MET A 373 0.89 0.49 4.41
C MET A 373 0.33 0.24 5.80
N PHE A 374 -0.67 -0.62 5.92
CA PHE A 374 -1.38 -0.88 7.16
C PHE A 374 -1.23 -2.34 7.62
N GLU A 375 -1.14 -3.32 6.73
CA GLU A 375 -0.93 -4.76 7.01
C GLU A 375 -2.08 -5.46 7.77
N THR A 376 -2.79 -4.75 8.66
CA THR A 376 -3.83 -5.31 9.53
C THR A 376 -4.97 -4.32 9.74
N GLU A 377 -6.17 -4.84 10.04
CA GLU A 377 -7.33 -4.03 10.41
C GLU A 377 -7.05 -3.15 11.66
N ASN A 378 -6.30 -3.67 12.63
CA ASN A 378 -5.91 -2.91 13.82
C ASN A 378 -5.09 -1.66 13.47
N ASN A 379 -4.17 -1.79 12.51
CA ASN A 379 -3.38 -0.66 12.02
C ASN A 379 -4.23 0.31 11.19
N LEU A 380 -5.20 -0.20 10.41
CA LEU A 380 -6.15 0.64 9.68
C LEU A 380 -7.00 1.51 10.62
N ASN A 381 -7.27 1.01 11.83
CA ASN A 381 -7.94 1.72 12.91
C ASN A 381 -6.99 2.52 13.83
N SER A 382 -5.78 2.86 13.37
CA SER A 382 -4.78 3.60 14.15
C SER A 382 -4.42 4.95 13.51
N PHE A 383 -4.65 6.04 14.23
CA PHE A 383 -4.21 7.38 13.80
C PHE A 383 -2.71 7.42 13.51
N ASN A 384 -1.89 6.77 14.35
CA ASN A 384 -0.44 6.78 14.19
C ASN A 384 -0.02 6.15 12.86
N LYS A 385 -0.74 5.12 12.39
CA LYS A 385 -0.47 4.47 11.11
C LYS A 385 -0.90 5.34 9.93
N TRP A 386 -2.02 6.04 10.02
CA TRP A 386 -2.39 7.06 9.03
C TRP A 386 -1.39 8.22 8.98
N ALA A 387 -0.88 8.67 10.12
CA ALA A 387 0.17 9.67 10.18
C ALA A 387 1.51 9.17 9.59
N GLU A 388 1.85 7.90 9.82
CA GLU A 388 3.00 7.23 9.20
C GLU A 388 2.84 7.18 7.67
N PHE A 389 1.69 6.74 7.17
CA PHE A 389 1.34 6.73 5.75
C PHE A 389 1.46 8.12 5.13
N TRP A 390 0.87 9.15 5.76
CA TRP A 390 0.98 10.53 5.29
C TRP A 390 2.43 11.02 5.23
N ASN A 391 3.26 10.67 6.20
CA ASN A 391 4.68 11.03 6.18
C ASN A 391 5.43 10.25 5.09
N LYS A 392 5.14 8.96 4.87
CA LYS A 392 5.71 8.16 3.78
C LYS A 392 5.31 8.71 2.40
N LEU A 393 4.08 9.17 2.22
CA LEU A 393 3.66 9.87 0.99
C LEU A 393 4.56 11.08 0.71
N LYS A 394 4.82 11.91 1.72
CA LYS A 394 5.61 13.14 1.56
C LYS A 394 7.13 12.95 1.52
N THR A 395 7.65 11.86 2.09
CA THR A 395 9.10 11.61 2.16
C THR A 395 9.58 10.55 1.17
N GLY A 396 8.67 9.76 0.62
CA GLY A 396 8.96 8.69 -0.32
C GLY A 396 9.59 7.46 0.36
N PHE A 397 10.37 6.72 -0.43
CA PHE A 397 11.10 5.54 -0.01
C PHE A 397 12.58 5.74 -0.37
N PRO A 398 13.39 6.35 0.52
CA PRO A 398 14.78 6.66 0.24
C PRO A 398 15.62 5.44 -0.16
N ASP A 399 15.35 4.28 0.46
CA ASP A 399 16.04 3.01 0.16
C ASP A 399 15.74 2.50 -1.26
N ASP A 400 14.63 2.93 -1.86
CA ASP A 400 14.23 2.62 -3.23
C ASP A 400 14.52 3.77 -4.22
N GLU A 401 15.16 4.86 -3.76
CA GLU A 401 15.38 6.08 -4.54
C GLU A 401 14.07 6.73 -5.07
N ILE A 402 12.98 6.51 -4.34
CA ILE A 402 11.66 7.06 -4.66
C ILE A 402 11.43 8.30 -3.80
N SER A 403 11.27 9.45 -4.44
CA SER A 403 10.96 10.71 -3.78
C SER A 403 9.51 10.74 -3.28
N GLY A 404 9.23 11.63 -2.33
CA GLY A 404 7.87 11.89 -1.89
C GLY A 404 7.04 12.69 -2.89
N VAL A 405 5.75 12.77 -2.61
CA VAL A 405 4.75 13.54 -3.35
C VAL A 405 4.57 14.91 -2.67
N ASP A 406 4.75 15.97 -3.44
CA ASP A 406 4.54 17.36 -3.01
C ASP A 406 3.06 17.73 -3.18
N LEU A 407 2.27 17.46 -2.14
CA LEU A 407 0.83 17.77 -2.07
C LEU A 407 0.60 19.22 -1.64
N LYS A 408 1.21 20.17 -2.37
CA LYS A 408 0.89 21.60 -2.27
C LYS A 408 -0.18 21.95 -3.30
N ASP A 409 -0.94 22.99 -2.99
CA ASP A 409 -1.95 23.56 -3.88
C ASP A 409 -1.39 23.84 -5.28
N ASP A 410 -2.19 23.57 -6.32
CA ASP A 410 -1.87 23.78 -7.74
C ASP A 410 -0.65 23.02 -8.28
N ASN A 411 -0.17 21.97 -7.60
CA ASN A 411 0.95 21.18 -8.08
C ASN A 411 0.53 20.06 -9.04
N GLU A 412 0.28 20.40 -10.31
CA GLU A 412 -0.10 19.39 -11.34
C GLU A 412 0.90 18.23 -11.48
N GLU A 413 2.18 18.46 -11.20
CA GLU A 413 3.25 17.43 -11.22
C GLU A 413 3.07 16.37 -10.13
N SER A 414 2.17 16.60 -9.15
CA SER A 414 1.90 15.62 -8.10
C SER A 414 1.38 14.29 -8.66
N LYS A 415 0.74 14.29 -9.85
CA LYS A 415 0.26 13.05 -10.51
C LYS A 415 1.40 12.14 -10.94
N ASP A 416 2.46 12.71 -11.51
CA ASP A 416 3.65 11.98 -11.95
C ASP A 416 4.51 11.56 -10.75
N GLN A 417 4.59 12.43 -9.73
CA GLN A 417 5.22 12.11 -8.45
C GLN A 417 4.50 10.95 -7.75
N LEU A 418 3.17 10.97 -7.72
CA LEU A 418 2.37 9.92 -7.11
C LEU A 418 2.50 8.60 -7.88
N LEU A 419 2.48 8.66 -9.23
CA LEU A 419 2.68 7.46 -10.04
C LEU A 419 4.07 6.84 -9.78
N LYS A 420 5.12 7.65 -9.71
CA LYS A 420 6.47 7.18 -9.32
C LYS A 420 6.50 6.66 -7.88
N TRP A 421 5.79 7.30 -6.96
CA TRP A 421 5.71 6.89 -5.56
C TRP A 421 5.17 5.46 -5.43
N MET A 422 4.23 5.07 -6.29
CA MET A 422 3.66 3.72 -6.33
C MET A 422 4.63 2.63 -6.76
N ASP A 423 5.86 2.94 -7.21
CA ASP A 423 6.84 1.92 -7.56
C ASP A 423 7.60 1.34 -6.34
N PHE A 424 7.23 1.70 -5.10
CA PHE A 424 7.93 1.23 -3.89
C PHE A 424 8.01 -0.29 -3.77
N TRP A 425 9.06 -0.79 -3.14
CA TRP A 425 9.20 -2.22 -2.90
C TRP A 425 8.51 -2.62 -1.59
N SER A 426 7.67 -3.65 -1.65
CA SER A 426 7.13 -4.29 -0.45
C SER A 426 7.13 -5.81 -0.64
N PRO A 427 7.91 -6.56 0.15
CA PRO A 427 7.95 -8.02 0.06
C PRO A 427 6.56 -8.63 0.24
N GLY A 428 6.18 -9.56 -0.65
CA GLY A 428 4.86 -10.21 -0.63
C GLY A 428 3.72 -9.40 -1.25
N ASN A 429 3.89 -8.09 -1.46
CA ASN A 429 2.86 -7.20 -2.01
C ASN A 429 3.21 -6.83 -3.46
N HIS A 430 2.59 -7.53 -4.39
CA HIS A 430 2.91 -7.45 -5.83
C HIS A 430 1.71 -7.11 -6.72
N ASP A 431 0.59 -6.77 -6.10
CA ASP A 431 -0.63 -6.37 -6.80
C ASP A 431 -0.51 -5.00 -7.46
N ASP A 432 -1.48 -4.67 -8.30
CA ASP A 432 -1.69 -3.34 -8.82
C ASP A 432 -1.95 -2.34 -7.69
N ARG A 433 -1.67 -1.07 -7.95
CA ARG A 433 -1.68 -0.02 -6.94
C ARG A 433 -2.47 1.16 -7.43
N THR A 434 -3.53 1.53 -6.73
CA THR A 434 -4.33 2.71 -7.05
C THR A 434 -4.54 3.56 -5.81
N LEU A 435 -4.34 4.87 -5.95
CA LEU A 435 -4.59 5.86 -4.91
C LEU A 435 -5.20 7.11 -5.54
N VAL A 436 -6.28 7.57 -4.94
CA VAL A 436 -6.90 8.87 -5.17
C VAL A 436 -6.80 9.68 -3.88
N ILE A 437 -6.38 10.94 -4.01
CA ILE A 437 -6.22 11.88 -2.89
C ILE A 437 -6.93 13.18 -3.26
N LEU A 438 -7.84 13.62 -2.40
CA LEU A 438 -8.34 14.99 -2.35
C LEU A 438 -7.67 15.70 -1.18
N TYR A 439 -6.96 16.81 -1.42
CA TYR A 439 -6.08 17.43 -0.41
C TYR A 439 -6.15 18.94 -0.34
#